data_AF-A0AAU6CC28-F1
#
_entry.id   AF-A0AAU6CC28-F1
#
_cell.length_a   1.000
_cell.length_b   1.000
_cell.length_c   1.000
_cell.angle_alpha   90.00
_cell.angle_beta   90.00
_cell.angle_gamma   90.00
#
_symmetry.space_group_name_H-M   'P 1'
#
loop_
_entity.id
_entity.type
_entity.pdbx_description
1 polymer ?
#
loop_
_entity_poly.entity_id
_entity_poly.type
_entity_poly.pdbx_seq_one_letter_code
_entity_poly.pdbx_strand_id
1 'polypeptide(L)' 'MANDPLGEMTGRMSSENRKWVEQLPNEQKRELIQKWQNEGGSTGIGSVGTAPNEADADAMVEKFRKG' A
#
# COMPACT_ATOMS: atom_id res chain seq x y z
N MET A 1 9.85 -9.57 -14.28
CA MET A 1 9.06 -8.32 -14.19
C MET A 1 9.24 -7.82 -12.77
N ALA A 2 9.72 -6.59 -12.55
CA ALA A 2 9.87 -6.07 -11.20
C ALA A 2 8.46 -5.92 -10.61
N ASN A 3 8.16 -6.62 -9.52
CA ASN A 3 6.90 -6.44 -8.81
C ASN A 3 6.91 -5.04 -8.22
N ASP A 4 6.15 -4.12 -8.83
CA ASP A 4 5.98 -2.78 -8.30
C ASP A 4 5.03 -2.86 -7.10
N PRO A 5 5.51 -2.65 -5.86
CA PRO A 5 4.69 -2.81 -4.67
C PRO A 5 3.55 -1.79 -4.60
N LEU A 6 3.69 -0.63 -5.26
CA LEU A 6 2.63 0.35 -5.39
C LEU A 6 1.56 -0.15 -6.38
N GLY A 7 1.95 -0.81 -7.47
CA GLY A 7 1.05 -1.45 -8.42
C GLY A 7 0.22 -2.56 -7.78
N GLU A 8 0.83 -3.41 -6.96
CA GLU A 8 0.14 -4.46 -6.19
C GLU A 8 -0.83 -3.87 -5.17
N MET A 9 -0.42 -2.83 -4.43
CA MET A 9 -1.26 -2.15 -3.46
C MET A 9 -2.43 -1.41 -4.15
N THR A 10 -2.14 -0.63 -5.19
CA THR A 10 -3.14 0.14 -5.95
C THR A 10 -4.10 -0.74 -6.76
N GLY A 11 -3.70 -1.97 -7.08
CA GLY A 11 -4.56 -2.98 -7.70
C GLY A 11 -5.63 -3.54 -6.76
N ARG A 12 -5.44 -3.42 -5.43
CA ARG A 12 -6.36 -3.92 -4.40
C ARG A 12 -7.27 -2.85 -3.78
N MET A 13 -7.10 -1.58 -4.16
CA MET A 13 -7.89 -0.46 -3.61
C MET A 13 -8.90 0.09 -4.61
N SER A 14 -9.82 0.91 -4.11
CA SER A 14 -10.82 1.61 -4.92
C SER A 14 -10.19 2.57 -5.93
N SER A 15 -10.88 2.81 -7.04
CA SER A 15 -10.40 3.72 -8.10
C SER A 15 -10.14 5.15 -7.61
N GLU A 16 -10.86 5.59 -6.56
CA GLU A 16 -10.66 6.89 -5.94
C GLU A 16 -9.33 6.96 -5.18
N ASN A 17 -9.08 6.00 -4.28
CA ASN A 17 -7.85 5.93 -3.50
C ASN A 17 -6.63 5.67 -4.38
N ARG A 18 -6.76 4.85 -5.41
CA ARG A 18 -5.72 4.68 -6.43
C ARG A 18 -5.32 6.01 -7.08
N LYS A 19 -6.28 6.79 -7.57
CA LYS A 19 -6.00 8.10 -8.19
C LYS A 19 -5.37 9.07 -7.21
N TRP A 20 -5.76 9.01 -5.95
CA TRP A 20 -5.15 9.83 -4.90
C TRP A 20 -3.69 9.44 -4.67
N VAL A 21 -3.41 8.15 -4.51
CA VAL A 21 -2.05 7.60 -4.38
C VAL A 21 -1.20 7.94 -5.61
N GLU A 22 -1.74 7.86 -6.82
CA GLU A 22 -1.05 8.23 -8.06
C GLU A 22 -0.67 9.71 -8.12
N GLN A 23 -1.46 10.59 -7.49
CA GLN A 23 -1.18 12.03 -7.40
C GLN A 23 -0.20 12.40 -6.29
N LEU A 24 0.11 11.47 -5.36
CA LEU A 24 1.05 11.76 -4.30
C LEU A 24 2.47 11.99 -4.82
N PRO A 25 3.25 12.85 -4.14
CA PRO A 25 4.68 12.97 -4.40
C PRO A 25 5.38 11.64 -4.13
N ASN A 26 6.48 11.38 -4.86
CA ASN A 26 7.22 10.12 -4.79
C ASN A 26 7.70 9.76 -3.37
N GLU A 27 7.97 10.76 -2.53
CA GLU A 27 8.38 10.57 -1.15
C GLU A 27 7.25 9.99 -0.29
N GLN A 28 6.04 10.52 -0.43
CA GLN A 28 4.86 9.99 0.26
C GLN A 28 4.41 8.63 -0.28
N LYS A 29 4.57 8.37 -1.59
CA LYS A 29 4.35 7.03 -2.16
C LYS A 29 5.29 6.01 -1.52
N ARG A 30 6.56 6.35 -1.34
CA ARG A 30 7.53 5.49 -0.66
C ARG A 30 7.17 5.27 0.80
N GLU A 31 6.75 6.32 1.52
CA GLU A 31 6.30 6.20 2.91
C GLU A 31 5.07 5.29 3.02
N LEU A 32 4.10 5.45 2.12
CA LEU A 32 2.89 4.61 2.08
C LEU A 32 3.24 3.14 1.82
N ILE A 33 4.13 2.85 0.87
CA ILE A 33 4.61 1.49 0.60
C ILE A 33 5.34 0.92 1.82
N GLN A 34 6.16 1.72 2.50
CA GLN A 34 6.86 1.30 3.72
C GLN A 34 5.89 0.99 4.86
N LYS A 35 4.87 1.82 5.06
CA LYS A 35 3.79 1.57 6.04
C LYS A 35 3.00 0.31 5.68
N TRP A 36 2.68 0.14 4.40
CA TRP A 36 2.02 -1.05 3.87
C TRP A 36 2.83 -2.31 4.14
N GLN A 37 4.14 -2.28 3.89
CA GLN A 37 5.05 -3.38 4.19
C GLN A 37 5.16 -3.65 5.70
N ASN A 38 5.17 -2.61 6.53
CA ASN A 38 5.30 -2.73 7.99
C ASN A 38 4.04 -3.30 8.65
N GLU A 39 2.86 -2.90 8.18
CA GLU A 39 1.55 -3.35 8.68
C GLU A 39 1.15 -4.76 8.17
N GLY A 40 2.03 -5.44 7.42
CA GLY A 40 1.78 -6.80 6.91
C GLY A 40 1.08 -6.86 5.54
N GLY A 41 0.99 -5.73 4.84
CA GLY A 41 0.57 -5.68 3.44
C GLY A 41 1.58 -6.43 2.59
N SER A 42 1.16 -7.57 2.04
CA SER A 42 2.03 -8.46 1.28
C SER A 42 2.47 -7.78 -0.02
N THR A 43 3.60 -7.09 0.01
CA THR A 43 4.40 -6.83 -1.19
C THR A 43 5.21 -8.08 -1.40
N GLY A 44 5.13 -8.74 -2.55
CA GLY A 44 5.78 -10.05 -2.84
C GLY A 44 7.31 -10.10 -2.78
N ILE A 45 7.96 -9.26 -1.96
CA ILE A 45 9.36 -9.28 -1.58
C ILE A 45 9.40 -9.85 -0.16
N GLY A 46 9.81 -11.11 -0.05
CA GLY A 46 9.64 -11.95 1.14
C GLY A 46 9.95 -11.26 2.46
N SER A 47 8.98 -11.27 3.37
CA SER A 47 9.22 -11.30 4.79
C SER A 47 8.17 -12.18 5.46
N VAL A 48 8.72 -13.02 6.33
CA VAL A 48 8.13 -14.14 7.02
C VAL A 48 7.11 -13.64 8.05
N GLY A 49 5.88 -14.16 7.96
CA GLY A 49 4.93 -14.16 9.06
C GLY A 49 4.20 -12.85 9.33
N THR A 50 3.07 -12.63 8.66
CA THR A 50 2.00 -11.81 9.25
C THR A 50 0.64 -12.40 8.91
N ALA A 51 -0.18 -12.46 9.96
CA ALA A 51 -1.43 -13.19 10.19
C ALA A 51 -2.59 -12.88 9.22
N PRO A 52 -3.72 -13.62 9.27
CA PRO A 52 -4.92 -13.49 8.40
C PRO A 52 -5.64 -12.13 8.32
N ASN A 53 -5.08 -11.06 8.89
CA ASN A 53 -5.55 -9.71 8.63
C ASN A 53 -4.83 -9.16 7.40
N GLU A 54 -5.33 -9.52 6.22
CA GLU A 54 -4.97 -8.85 4.98
C GLU A 54 -5.25 -7.36 5.17
N ALA A 55 -4.19 -6.55 5.35
CA ALA A 55 -4.35 -5.12 5.58
C ALA A 55 -5.13 -4.52 4.40
N ASP A 56 -6.26 -3.88 4.68
CA ASP A 56 -7.07 -3.30 3.62
C ASP A 56 -6.37 -2.06 3.06
N ALA A 57 -6.00 -2.11 1.77
CA ALA A 57 -5.25 -1.05 1.10
C ALA A 57 -6.02 0.27 1.09
N ASP A 58 -7.34 0.19 1.01
CA ASP A 58 -8.24 1.33 1.04
C ASP A 58 -8.23 1.98 2.43
N ALA A 59 -8.44 1.18 3.48
CA ALA A 59 -8.42 1.64 4.87
C ALA A 59 -7.07 2.25 5.27
N MET A 60 -5.96 1.71 4.75
CA MET A 60 -4.63 2.26 5.01
C MET A 60 -4.42 3.60 4.32
N VAL A 61 -4.82 3.73 3.06
CA VAL A 61 -4.77 5.01 2.32
C VAL A 61 -5.65 6.05 3.00
N GLU A 62 -6.84 5.67 3.45
CA GLU A 62 -7.72 6.57 4.19
C GLU A 62 -7.10 7.07 5.50
N LYS A 63 -6.47 6.17 6.28
CA LYS A 63 -5.73 6.55 7.49
C LYS A 63 -4.58 7.48 7.17
N PHE A 64 -3.83 7.19 6.10
CA PHE A 64 -2.69 8.00 5.66
C PHE A 64 -3.12 9.38 5.15
N ARG A 65 -4.29 9.48 4.50
CA ARG A 65 -4.88 10.73 4.01
C ARG A 65 -5.45 11.61 5.13
N LYS A 66 -5.95 11.00 6.21
CA LYS A 66 -6.56 11.69 7.37
C LYS A 66 -5.59 11.99 8.51
N GLY A 67 -4.38 11.42 8.47
CA GLY A 67 -3.33 11.57 9.49
C GLY A 67 -2.52 12.85 9.41
#